data_AF-A0A7V6MIH7-F1
#
_entry.id   AF-A0A7V6MIH7-F1
#
_cell.length_a   1.000
_cell.length_b   1.000
_cell.length_c   1.000
_cell.angle_alpha   90.00
_cell.angle_beta   90.00
_cell.angle_gamma   90.00
#
_symmetry.space_group_name_H-M   'P 1'
#
loop_
_entity.id
_entity.type
_entity.pdbx_description
1 polymer ?
#
loop_
_entity_poly.entity_id
_entity_poly.type
_entity_poly.pdbx_seq_one_letter_code
_entity_poly.pdbx_strand_id
1 'polypeptide(L)'
;MDRKNSYVYGSAAPSMPQRAKQPLEQQRVERKPSIRPIPQKSDIPKAKLIFAVLFVASVCFGILYRFCVITEMNTRMGALTEQYNQLRNENRMLNVEIETGIDLNKVKEIAETKLDMHTPDSYQIVLVNVPKSNYSVVLDHEYIDNSVQNSSLMEKIINTAKAVLP
;
A
#
# COMPACT_ATOMS: atom_id res chain seq x y z
N MET A 1 93.97 -52.63 -40.98
CA MET A 1 93.72 -53.55 -42.12
C MET A 1 92.63 -54.49 -41.64
N ASP A 2 91.41 -54.55 -42.15
CA ASP A 2 90.84 -54.09 -43.41
C ASP A 2 89.37 -53.70 -43.16
N ARG A 3 88.96 -52.49 -43.54
CA ARG A 3 87.52 -52.15 -43.57
C ARG A 3 86.95 -52.67 -44.88
N LYS A 4 86.38 -53.88 -44.86
CA LYS A 4 85.48 -54.34 -45.93
C LYS A 4 84.19 -53.52 -45.86
N ASN A 5 84.13 -52.40 -46.59
CA ASN A 5 82.88 -51.70 -46.87
C ASN A 5 82.15 -52.47 -47.99
N SER A 6 81.12 -53.24 -47.63
CA SER A 6 80.18 -53.79 -48.60
C SER A 6 79.23 -52.68 -49.06
N TYR A 7 79.40 -52.23 -50.30
CA TYR A 7 78.50 -51.26 -50.92
C TYR A 7 77.17 -51.95 -51.25
N VAL A 8 76.07 -51.46 -50.69
CA VAL A 8 74.72 -51.96 -50.97
C VAL A 8 74.11 -51.07 -52.04
N TYR A 9 73.86 -51.61 -53.23
CA TYR A 9 73.26 -50.87 -54.34
C TYR A 9 71.77 -51.19 -54.45
N GLY A 10 70.93 -50.15 -54.51
CA GLY A 10 69.46 -50.24 -54.55
C GLY A 10 68.78 -49.82 -53.25
N SER A 11 67.50 -50.16 -53.09
CA SER A 11 66.63 -49.78 -51.97
C SER A 11 66.56 -50.81 -50.84
N ALA A 12 67.57 -51.66 -50.68
CA ALA A 12 67.60 -52.65 -49.59
C ALA A 12 68.45 -52.15 -48.42
N ALA A 13 67.86 -52.06 -47.22
CA ALA A 13 68.56 -51.66 -46.00
C ALA A 13 69.25 -52.85 -45.31
N PRO A 14 70.43 -52.69 -44.69
CA PRO A 14 71.12 -53.78 -43.99
C PRO A 14 70.36 -54.22 -42.73
N SER A 15 70.30 -55.52 -42.46
CA SER A 15 69.63 -56.08 -41.28
C SER A 15 70.45 -55.92 -40.00
N MET A 16 69.84 -55.32 -38.98
CA MET A 16 70.46 -55.11 -37.66
C MET A 16 70.24 -56.32 -36.73
N PRO A 17 71.19 -56.64 -35.82
CA PRO A 17 71.05 -57.77 -34.91
C PRO A 17 69.95 -57.52 -33.87
N GLN A 18 69.14 -58.56 -33.65
CA GLN A 18 67.92 -58.51 -32.84
C GLN A 18 68.25 -58.53 -31.34
N ARG A 19 67.91 -57.45 -30.64
CA ARG A 19 68.07 -57.36 -29.18
C ARG A 19 67.04 -58.27 -28.49
N ALA A 20 67.52 -59.09 -27.54
CA ALA A 20 66.71 -60.02 -26.76
C ALA A 20 65.56 -59.30 -26.01
N LYS A 21 64.37 -59.91 -26.04
CA LYS A 21 63.14 -59.43 -25.40
C LYS A 21 63.31 -59.36 -23.88
N GLN A 22 63.16 -58.18 -23.30
CA GLN A 22 62.94 -57.97 -21.87
C GLN A 22 61.45 -58.25 -21.53
N PRO A 23 61.13 -58.63 -20.27
CA PRO A 23 59.75 -58.94 -19.89
C PRO A 23 58.85 -57.72 -20.09
N LEU A 24 57.63 -57.96 -20.57
CA LEU A 24 56.59 -56.97 -20.83
C LEU A 24 56.33 -56.07 -19.59
N GLU A 25 57.04 -54.95 -19.51
CA GLU A 25 56.54 -53.80 -18.77
C GLU A 25 55.34 -53.24 -19.54
N GLN A 26 54.17 -53.58 -19.00
CA GLN A 26 53.00 -52.73 -18.92
C GLN A 26 52.89 -51.71 -20.05
N GLN A 27 52.20 -52.16 -21.10
CA GLN A 27 51.59 -51.38 -22.15
C GLN A 27 51.12 -50.01 -21.64
N ARG A 28 51.99 -48.99 -21.74
CA ARG A 28 51.60 -47.60 -21.58
C ARG A 28 50.87 -47.21 -22.86
N VAL A 29 49.63 -47.67 -22.95
CA VAL A 29 48.67 -47.31 -23.98
C VAL A 29 48.63 -45.79 -24.06
N GLU A 30 49.01 -45.25 -25.22
CA GLU A 30 48.65 -43.90 -25.62
C GLU A 30 47.14 -43.74 -25.41
N ARG A 31 46.76 -43.00 -24.37
CA ARG A 31 45.38 -42.66 -24.09
C ARG A 31 44.92 -41.71 -25.17
N LYS A 32 44.26 -42.27 -26.18
CA LYS A 32 43.39 -41.55 -27.12
C LYS A 32 42.56 -40.53 -26.32
N PRO A 33 42.46 -39.25 -26.73
CA PRO A 33 41.61 -38.30 -26.01
C PRO A 33 40.18 -38.84 -26.03
N SER A 34 39.72 -39.32 -24.87
CA SER A 34 38.35 -39.74 -24.67
C SER A 34 37.48 -38.52 -24.90
N ILE A 35 36.82 -38.48 -26.06
CA ILE A 35 35.73 -37.57 -26.33
C ILE A 35 34.78 -37.71 -25.15
N ARG A 36 34.68 -36.66 -24.33
CA ARG A 36 33.79 -36.67 -23.17
C ARG A 36 32.36 -36.83 -23.70
N PRO A 37 31.57 -37.81 -23.22
CA PRO A 37 30.19 -37.92 -23.66
C PRO A 37 29.46 -36.62 -23.28
N ILE A 38 28.80 -36.00 -24.26
CA ILE A 38 27.90 -34.88 -24.02
C ILE A 38 26.84 -35.37 -23.02
N PRO A 39 26.56 -34.65 -21.93
CA PRO A 39 25.59 -35.09 -20.95
C PRO A 39 24.24 -35.29 -21.64
N GLN A 40 23.74 -36.52 -21.65
CA GLN A 40 22.40 -36.82 -22.15
C GLN A 40 21.41 -36.03 -21.28
N LYS A 41 20.52 -35.26 -21.92
CA LYS A 41 19.48 -34.49 -21.22
C LYS A 41 18.74 -35.45 -20.29
N SER A 42 18.87 -35.24 -18.98
CA SER A 42 17.99 -35.86 -18.01
C SER A 42 16.58 -35.41 -18.32
N ASP A 43 15.71 -36.33 -18.73
CA ASP A 43 14.29 -36.04 -18.94
C ASP A 43 13.68 -35.63 -17.60
N ILE A 44 13.57 -34.31 -17.40
CA ILE A 44 12.81 -33.76 -16.28
C ILE A 44 11.39 -34.26 -16.47
N PRO A 45 10.76 -34.91 -15.47
CA PRO A 45 9.40 -35.39 -15.61
C PRO A 45 8.51 -34.22 -16.01
N LYS A 46 7.76 -34.35 -17.11
CA LYS A 46 6.94 -33.27 -17.69
C LYS A 46 6.02 -32.65 -16.63
N ALA A 47 5.57 -33.45 -15.66
CA ALA A 47 4.82 -33.01 -14.48
C ALA A 47 5.54 -31.94 -13.63
N LYS A 48 6.86 -32.05 -13.42
CA LYS A 48 7.64 -31.06 -12.65
C LYS A 48 7.76 -29.74 -13.40
N LEU A 49 7.81 -29.77 -14.73
CA LEU A 49 7.81 -28.56 -15.55
C LEU A 49 6.43 -27.88 -15.52
N ILE A 50 5.35 -28.64 -15.66
CA ILE A 50 3.97 -28.13 -15.53
C ILE A 50 3.75 -27.52 -14.14
N PHE A 51 4.20 -28.20 -13.08
CA PHE A 51 4.09 -27.69 -11.71
C PHE A 51 4.91 -26.40 -11.50
N ALA A 52 6.11 -26.31 -12.05
CA ALA A 52 6.92 -25.10 -11.99
C ALA A 52 6.24 -23.92 -12.70
N VAL A 53 5.63 -24.15 -13.87
CA VAL A 53 4.89 -23.13 -14.61
C VAL A 53 3.65 -22.68 -13.82
N LEU A 54 2.89 -23.62 -13.25
CA LEU A 54 1.74 -23.29 -12.39
C LEU A 54 2.14 -22.51 -11.14
N PHE A 55 3.27 -22.85 -10.54
CA PHE A 55 3.80 -22.15 -9.38
C PHE A 55 4.16 -20.70 -9.72
N VAL A 56 4.89 -20.48 -10.81
CA VAL A 56 5.24 -19.12 -11.28
C VAL A 56 3.97 -18.33 -11.66
N ALA A 57 3.02 -18.97 -12.34
CA ALA A 57 1.74 -18.35 -12.67
C ALA A 57 0.98 -17.94 -11.39
N SER A 58 0.91 -18.82 -10.39
CA SER A 58 0.25 -18.53 -9.11
C SER A 58 0.87 -17.34 -8.38
N VAL A 59 2.20 -17.25 -8.35
CA VAL A 59 2.90 -16.09 -7.76
C VAL A 59 2.57 -14.81 -8.54
N CYS A 60 2.57 -14.86 -9.87
CA CYS A 60 2.23 -13.72 -10.72
C CYS A 60 0.77 -13.26 -10.50
N PHE A 61 -0.17 -14.20 -10.44
CA PHE A 61 -1.57 -13.92 -10.11
C PHE A 61 -1.74 -13.32 -8.71
N GLY A 62 -0.98 -13.80 -7.72
CA GLY A 62 -1.01 -13.23 -6.37
C GLY A 62 -0.55 -11.76 -6.35
N ILE A 63 0.49 -11.44 -7.11
CA ILE A 63 0.98 -10.07 -7.26
C ILE A 63 -0.09 -9.19 -7.94
N LEU A 64 -0.67 -9.64 -9.06
CA LEU A 64 -1.72 -8.91 -9.77
C LEU A 64 -2.98 -8.70 -8.91
N TYR A 65 -3.38 -9.71 -8.14
CA TYR A 65 -4.51 -9.61 -7.22
C TYR A 65 -4.27 -8.53 -6.16
N ARG A 66 -3.07 -8.50 -5.56
CA ARG A 66 -2.68 -7.42 -4.63
C ARG A 66 -2.73 -6.05 -5.30
N PHE A 67 -2.19 -5.92 -6.51
CA PHE A 67 -2.23 -4.65 -7.26
C PHE A 67 -3.65 -4.20 -7.60
N CYS A 68 -4.55 -5.13 -7.91
CA CYS A 68 -5.95 -4.83 -8.19
C CYS A 68 -6.65 -4.30 -6.93
N VAL A 69 -6.49 -4.99 -5.80
CA VAL A 69 -7.05 -4.56 -4.49
C VAL A 69 -6.49 -3.20 -4.05
N ILE A 70 -5.18 -2.97 -4.20
CA ILE A 70 -4.55 -1.69 -3.85
C ILE A 70 -5.13 -0.56 -4.71
N THR A 71 -5.30 -0.77 -6.01
CA THR A 71 -5.86 0.23 -6.92
C THR A 71 -7.31 0.56 -6.56
N GLU A 72 -8.14 -0.45 -6.26
CA GLU A 72 -9.53 -0.23 -5.83
C GLU A 72 -9.62 0.52 -4.48
N MET A 73 -8.74 0.20 -3.54
CA MET A 73 -8.65 0.95 -2.28
C MET A 73 -8.15 2.38 -2.50
N ASN A 74 -7.22 2.59 -3.44
CA ASN A 74 -6.69 3.92 -3.76
C ASN A 74 -7.76 4.80 -4.43
N THR A 75 -8.53 4.27 -5.37
CA THR A 75 -9.65 5.01 -6.00
C THR A 75 -10.71 5.38 -4.97
N ARG A 76 -11.06 4.46 -4.05
CA ARG A 76 -11.97 4.78 -2.94
C ARG A 76 -11.40 5.87 -2.03
N MET A 77 -10.12 5.81 -1.70
CA MET A 77 -9.46 6.81 -0.87
C MET A 77 -9.38 8.18 -1.55
N GLY A 78 -9.17 8.20 -2.88
CA GLY A 78 -9.24 9.40 -3.71
C GLY A 78 -10.64 10.03 -3.68
N ALA A 79 -11.69 9.24 -3.91
CA ALA A 79 -13.07 9.72 -3.86
C ALA A 79 -13.46 10.27 -2.47
N LEU A 80 -13.00 9.62 -1.39
CA LEU A 80 -13.28 10.08 -0.03
C LEU A 80 -12.52 11.39 0.30
N THR A 81 -11.30 11.53 -0.21
CA THR A 81 -10.51 12.77 -0.07
C THR A 81 -11.14 13.91 -0.86
N GLU A 82 -11.67 13.63 -2.04
CA GLU A 82 -12.37 14.61 -2.86
C GLU A 82 -13.65 15.12 -2.16
N GLN A 83 -14.47 14.23 -1.62
CA GLN A 83 -15.65 14.60 -0.83
C GLN A 83 -15.28 15.45 0.40
N TYR A 84 -14.21 15.08 1.12
CA TYR A 84 -13.71 15.86 2.23
C TYR A 84 -13.29 17.28 1.81
N ASN A 85 -12.56 17.39 0.70
CA ASN A 85 -12.12 18.68 0.18
C ASN A 85 -13.29 19.54 -0.31
N GLN A 86 -14.31 18.94 -0.92
CA GLN A 86 -15.56 19.63 -1.30
C GLN A 86 -16.25 20.22 -0.07
N LEU A 87 -16.52 19.41 0.96
CA LEU A 87 -17.20 19.86 2.17
C LEU A 87 -16.40 20.94 2.92
N ARG A 88 -15.07 20.84 2.93
CA ARG A 88 -14.18 21.85 3.51
C ARG A 88 -14.24 23.17 2.74
N ASN A 89 -14.27 23.11 1.41
CA ASN A 89 -14.41 24.29 0.57
C ASN A 89 -15.78 24.96 0.76
N GLU A 90 -16.86 24.17 0.81
CA GLU A 90 -18.21 24.68 1.11
C GLU A 90 -18.24 25.40 2.45
N ASN A 91 -17.70 24.80 3.51
CA ASN A 91 -17.60 25.47 4.82
C ASN A 91 -16.81 26.78 4.75
N ARG A 92 -15.69 26.81 4.01
CA ARG A 92 -14.92 28.04 3.84
C ARG A 92 -15.74 29.10 3.10
N MET A 93 -16.44 28.73 2.03
CA MET A 93 -17.28 29.65 1.27
C MET A 93 -18.41 30.19 2.13
N LEU A 94 -19.09 29.34 2.90
CA LEU A 94 -20.12 29.75 3.86
C LEU A 94 -19.56 30.71 4.93
N ASN A 95 -18.37 30.44 5.47
CA ASN A 95 -17.74 31.36 6.43
C ASN A 95 -17.44 32.73 5.80
N VAL A 96 -16.93 32.75 4.55
CA VAL A 96 -16.72 34.01 3.82
C VAL A 96 -18.05 34.71 3.54
N GLU A 97 -19.09 33.97 3.18
CA GLU A 97 -20.44 34.52 2.96
C GLU A 97 -21.04 35.07 4.25
N ILE A 98 -20.81 34.44 5.40
CA ILE A 98 -21.22 34.98 6.71
C ILE A 98 -20.44 36.26 7.02
N GLU A 99 -19.11 36.24 6.87
CA GLU A 99 -18.26 37.42 7.13
C GLU A 99 -18.61 38.60 6.21
N THR A 100 -18.93 38.34 4.94
CA THR A 100 -19.32 39.36 3.97
C THR A 100 -20.81 39.74 4.03
N GLY A 101 -21.66 38.82 4.48
CA GLY A 101 -23.11 38.95 4.54
C GLY A 101 -23.61 39.68 5.79
N ILE A 102 -22.77 39.83 6.82
CA ILE A 102 -23.03 40.76 7.95
C ILE A 102 -22.78 42.19 7.45
N ASP A 103 -23.71 42.67 6.61
CA ASP A 103 -23.72 44.06 6.19
C ASP A 103 -24.43 44.91 7.26
N LEU A 104 -23.62 45.62 8.05
CA LEU A 104 -24.08 46.61 9.04
C LEU A 104 -25.03 47.64 8.44
N ASN A 105 -24.91 47.95 7.14
CA ASN A 105 -25.81 48.89 6.49
C ASN A 105 -27.21 48.31 6.32
N LYS A 106 -27.32 47.02 5.95
CA LYS A 106 -28.62 46.34 5.86
C LYS A 106 -29.30 46.23 7.22
N VAL A 107 -28.52 45.97 8.28
CA VAL A 107 -29.03 45.98 9.66
C VAL A 107 -29.52 47.37 10.05
N LYS A 108 -28.75 48.41 9.74
CA LYS A 108 -29.13 49.82 9.98
C LYS A 108 -30.41 50.19 9.22
N GLU A 109 -30.50 49.87 7.94
CA GLU A 109 -31.68 50.15 7.11
C GLU A 109 -32.93 49.48 7.68
N ILE A 110 -32.84 48.21 8.09
CA ILE A 110 -33.96 47.50 8.72
C ILE A 110 -34.34 48.15 10.06
N ALA A 111 -33.35 48.55 10.87
CA ALA A 111 -33.58 49.20 12.14
C ALA A 111 -34.29 50.55 11.96
N GLU A 112 -33.84 51.38 11.02
CA GLU A 112 -34.42 52.70 10.74
C GLU A 112 -35.80 52.60 10.07
N THR A 113 -35.98 51.69 9.10
CA THR A 113 -37.21 51.63 8.29
C THR A 113 -38.33 50.80 8.92
N LYS A 114 -38.01 49.67 9.55
CA LYS A 114 -39.03 48.74 10.09
C LYS A 114 -39.22 48.87 11.59
N LEU A 115 -38.15 49.19 12.31
CA LEU A 115 -38.17 49.27 13.77
C LEU A 115 -38.23 50.72 14.28
N ASP A 116 -38.20 51.70 13.37
CA ASP A 116 -38.19 53.14 13.69
C ASP A 116 -37.08 53.50 14.70
N MET A 117 -35.97 52.76 14.64
CA MET A 117 -34.82 52.98 15.50
C MET A 117 -33.95 54.10 14.92
N HIS A 118 -33.57 55.05 15.77
CA HIS A 118 -32.64 56.11 15.41
C HIS A 118 -31.37 56.05 16.26
N THR A 119 -30.28 56.58 15.71
CA THR A 119 -29.03 56.70 16.45
C THR A 119 -29.22 57.73 17.57
N PRO A 120 -28.95 57.40 18.84
CA PRO A 120 -29.16 58.32 19.95
C PRO A 120 -28.14 59.47 19.92
N ASP A 121 -28.58 60.65 20.35
CA ASP A 121 -27.72 61.82 20.48
C ASP A 121 -26.78 61.70 21.70
N SER A 122 -25.65 62.43 21.70
CA SER A 122 -24.65 62.36 22.79
C SER A 122 -25.21 62.63 24.19
N TYR A 123 -26.27 63.43 24.32
CA TYR A 123 -26.92 63.71 25.61
C TYR A 123 -27.85 62.60 26.10
N GLN A 124 -28.21 61.65 25.24
CA GLN A 124 -29.06 60.49 25.55
C GLN A 124 -28.26 59.26 26.02
N ILE A 125 -26.93 59.33 26.00
CA ILE A 125 -26.04 58.23 26.35
C ILE A 125 -25.65 58.31 27.84
N VAL A 126 -25.96 57.26 28.61
CA VAL A 126 -25.56 57.13 30.03
C VAL A 126 -24.66 55.90 30.19
N LEU A 127 -23.41 56.10 30.63
CA LEU A 127 -22.49 55.00 30.92
C LEU A 127 -22.82 54.38 32.28
N VAL A 128 -23.11 53.08 32.28
CA VAL A 128 -23.32 52.29 33.50
C VAL A 128 -22.13 51.37 33.74
N ASN A 129 -21.67 51.28 34.99
CA ASN A 129 -20.56 50.41 35.37
C ASN A 129 -21.07 48.99 35.62
N VAL A 130 -20.76 48.07 34.70
CA VAL A 130 -21.21 46.66 34.80
C VAL A 130 -20.12 45.83 35.51
N PRO A 131 -20.45 45.09 36.59
CA PRO A 131 -19.51 44.18 37.23
C PRO A 131 -19.09 43.06 36.26
N LYS A 132 -17.81 42.69 36.25
CA LYS A 132 -17.19 41.78 35.27
C LYS A 132 -17.63 40.30 35.35
N SER A 133 -18.65 39.97 36.13
CA SER A 133 -19.16 38.59 36.23
C SER A 133 -20.06 38.29 35.02
N ASN A 134 -19.45 38.09 33.85
CA ASN A 134 -20.13 37.57 32.68
C ASN A 134 -20.42 36.08 32.92
N TYR A 135 -21.69 35.73 33.13
CA TYR A 135 -22.13 34.34 33.00
C TYR A 135 -22.90 34.22 31.69
N SER A 136 -22.31 33.55 30.70
CA SER A 136 -23.04 33.09 29.54
C SER A 136 -23.83 31.85 29.98
N VAL A 137 -25.15 31.97 30.09
CA VAL A 137 -26.00 30.78 30.21
C VAL A 137 -26.03 30.13 28.83
N VAL A 138 -25.11 29.21 28.60
CA VAL A 138 -25.24 28.26 27.50
C VAL A 138 -26.41 27.36 27.92
N LEU A 139 -27.59 27.61 27.35
CA LEU A 139 -28.67 26.65 27.41
C LEU A 139 -28.19 25.47 26.58
N ASP A 140 -27.65 24.44 27.20
CA ASP A 140 -27.28 23.22 26.49
C ASP A 140 -28.56 22.42 26.25
N HIS A 141 -29.14 22.55 25.06
CA HIS A 141 -30.45 21.96 24.74
C HIS A 141 -30.38 20.43 24.81
N GLU A 142 -29.17 19.89 24.61
CA GLU A 142 -28.85 18.47 24.67
C GLU A 142 -28.89 17.89 26.09
N TYR A 143 -28.65 18.72 27.13
CA TYR A 143 -28.75 18.30 28.53
C TYR A 143 -30.22 18.11 28.99
N ILE A 144 -31.14 18.91 28.45
CA ILE A 144 -32.57 18.79 28.74
C ILE A 144 -33.16 17.54 28.07
N ASP A 145 -32.75 17.21 26.85
CA ASP A 145 -33.30 16.05 26.13
C ASP A 145 -32.85 14.70 26.73
N ASN A 146 -31.57 14.57 27.11
CA ASN A 146 -31.04 13.35 27.72
C ASN A 146 -31.61 13.06 29.11
N SER A 147 -31.94 14.08 29.91
CA SER A 147 -32.54 13.88 31.23
C SER A 147 -34.02 13.47 31.15
N VAL A 148 -34.74 13.92 30.11
CA VAL A 148 -36.15 13.57 29.84
C VAL A 148 -36.27 12.18 29.18
N GLN A 149 -35.33 11.77 28.32
CA GLN A 149 -35.41 10.45 27.69
C GLN A 149 -35.07 9.30 28.65
N ASN A 150 -34.07 9.49 29.52
CA ASN A 150 -33.69 8.47 30.50
C ASN A 150 -34.75 8.28 31.60
N SER A 151 -35.49 9.34 31.98
CA SER A 151 -36.61 9.20 32.93
C SER A 151 -37.75 8.36 32.34
N SER A 152 -38.11 8.54 31.06
CA SER A 152 -39.18 7.77 30.42
C SER A 152 -38.91 6.26 30.36
N LEU A 153 -37.66 5.86 30.11
CA LEU A 153 -37.28 4.44 30.08
C LEU A 153 -37.23 3.81 31.48
N MET A 154 -36.71 4.55 32.47
CA MET A 154 -36.69 4.09 33.86
C MET A 154 -38.10 4.00 34.46
N GLU A 155 -38.99 4.96 34.15
CA GLU A 155 -40.40 4.91 34.54
C GLU A 155 -41.10 3.67 34.01
N LYS A 156 -40.85 3.28 32.75
CA LYS A 156 -41.39 2.03 32.19
C LYS A 156 -40.90 0.81 32.94
N ILE A 157 -39.61 0.76 33.30
CA ILE A 157 -39.02 -0.36 34.04
C ILE A 157 -39.57 -0.44 35.48
N ILE A 158 -39.73 0.70 36.15
CA ILE A 158 -40.30 0.76 37.51
C ILE A 158 -41.77 0.31 37.48
N ASN A 159 -42.54 0.74 36.49
CA ASN A 159 -43.94 0.35 36.35
C ASN A 159 -44.10 -1.14 36.02
N THR A 160 -43.23 -1.72 35.18
CA THR A 160 -43.27 -3.15 34.88
C THR A 160 -42.83 -3.99 36.08
N ALA A 161 -41.81 -3.56 36.82
CA ALA A 161 -41.39 -4.23 38.06
C ALA A 161 -42.50 -4.21 39.12
N LYS A 162 -43.18 -3.07 39.28
CA LYS A 162 -44.31 -2.91 40.22
C LYS A 162 -45.57 -3.69 39.81
N ALA A 163 -45.76 -3.97 38.51
CA ALA A 163 -46.89 -4.76 38.02
C ALA A 163 -46.65 -6.27 38.13
N VAL A 164 -45.39 -6.71 38.21
CA VAL A 164 -45.01 -8.13 38.28
C VAL A 164 -44.79 -8.61 39.72
N LEU A 165 -44.47 -7.70 40.64
CA LEU A 165 -44.44 -7.97 42.08
C LEU A 165 -45.81 -7.63 42.69
N PRO A 166 -46.38 -8.50 43.55
CA PRO A 166 -47.65 -8.25 44.23
C PRO A 166 -47.59 -7.04 45.17
#